data_AF-A0A4V6PAS5-F1
#
_entry.id   AF-A0A4V6PAS5-F1
#
_cell.length_a   1.000
_cell.length_b   1.000
_cell.length_c   1.000
_cell.angle_alpha   90.00
_cell.angle_beta   90.00
_cell.angle_gamma   90.00
#
_symmetry.space_group_name_H-M   'P 1'
#
loop_
_entity.id
_entity.type
_entity.pdbx_description
1 polymer ?
#
loop_
_entity_poly.entity_id
_entity_poly.type
_entity_poly.pdbx_seq_one_letter_code
_entity_poly.pdbx_strand_id
1 'polypeptide(L)'
;MTTVTVPAHQSKLAPTVTRQLLHDSGYVLLGLPLALASFVVLLAGTVLGIGLMVTVIGLPVLAGTLYAARGLADIERLRLPSVLHQPRIRPHYRVAEPGASAWRRIFVPIADAQSWLDLAHGIFKLIVAVGTFVVTVVWWAGAVGGALYWAYDWALPHPPDETDLADLLGLGGSTATRVGLYTAIGAFFLITLPIVVRGCALLQASFCRAMLTGVAEMRDRIIVLEEQKRAAASAEATALRRLERDIHDGPQQRLVRLAMDLSRARQQLASDPEAAGRTLDEAVAQTRDTLAELRSLSRGIAPPILVDRGLPSALAALAGRGLIPIELRVDPELGVPAGRLDPALENTAYFVVAEALTNVAKHSRATECQVSVERSDRRLTVSVGDDGQGGAHVAKGHGLAGIADRVRAAGGELTVVSPPGGPTEIRADLPL
;
A
#
# COMPACT_ATOMS: atom_id res chain seq x y z
N MET A 1 -17.36 -27.03 8.46
CA MET A 1 -17.19 -26.37 7.15
C MET A 1 -18.38 -25.47 6.92
N THR A 2 -18.25 -24.19 7.26
CA THR A 2 -19.28 -23.16 7.05
C THR A 2 -18.94 -22.42 5.77
N THR A 3 -19.62 -22.79 4.68
CA THR A 3 -19.51 -22.14 3.37
C THR A 3 -20.11 -20.75 3.43
N VAL A 4 -19.25 -19.73 3.38
CA VAL A 4 -19.65 -18.34 3.16
C VAL A 4 -19.97 -18.18 1.68
N THR A 5 -21.25 -18.05 1.35
CA THR A 5 -21.72 -17.67 0.01
C THR A 5 -21.45 -16.18 -0.20
N VAL A 6 -20.45 -15.87 -1.04
CA VAL A 6 -20.22 -14.52 -1.56
C VAL A 6 -21.36 -14.19 -2.53
N PRO A 7 -22.10 -13.07 -2.35
CA PRO A 7 -23.18 -12.72 -3.27
C PRO A 7 -22.60 -12.35 -4.64
N ALA A 8 -23.21 -12.91 -5.69
CA ALA A 8 -22.85 -12.65 -7.08
C ALA A 8 -22.92 -11.15 -7.39
N HIS A 9 -21.81 -10.62 -7.91
CA HIS A 9 -21.70 -9.23 -8.36
C HIS A 9 -22.63 -9.05 -9.57
N GLN A 10 -23.85 -8.57 -9.35
CA GLN A 10 -24.74 -8.18 -10.44
C GLN A 10 -24.07 -7.07 -11.25
N SER A 11 -23.64 -7.38 -12.46
CA SER A 11 -23.11 -6.42 -13.42
C SER A 11 -24.26 -5.52 -13.88
N LYS A 12 -24.44 -4.37 -13.21
CA LYS A 12 -25.35 -3.33 -13.69
C LYS A 12 -24.88 -2.90 -15.08
N LEU A 13 -25.69 -3.15 -16.11
CA LEU A 13 -25.49 -2.66 -17.47
C LEU A 13 -25.14 -1.17 -17.42
N ALA A 14 -24.07 -0.78 -18.11
CA ALA A 14 -23.64 0.61 -18.17
C ALA A 14 -24.80 1.49 -18.68
N PRO A 15 -25.09 2.63 -18.04
CA PRO A 15 -26.19 3.49 -18.47
C PRO A 15 -25.95 4.00 -19.90
N THR A 16 -27.01 4.05 -20.71
CA THR A 16 -26.96 4.67 -22.03
C THR A 16 -26.58 6.15 -21.92
N VAL A 17 -25.88 6.69 -22.92
CA VAL A 17 -25.41 8.09 -22.95
C VAL A 17 -26.54 9.09 -22.70
N THR A 18 -27.73 8.83 -23.25
CA THR A 18 -28.92 9.66 -23.06
C THR A 18 -29.43 9.65 -21.61
N ARG A 19 -29.45 8.48 -20.97
CA ARG A 19 -29.84 8.33 -19.56
C ARG A 19 -28.84 9.02 -18.63
N GLN A 20 -27.55 8.89 -18.92
CA GLN A 20 -26.50 9.57 -18.16
C GLN A 20 -26.61 11.09 -18.31
N LEU A 21 -26.83 11.59 -19.53
CA LEU A 21 -27.00 13.02 -19.80
C LEU A 21 -28.21 13.61 -19.04
N LEU A 22 -29.36 12.92 -19.05
CA LEU A 22 -30.55 13.34 -18.32
C LEU A 22 -30.30 13.40 -16.81
N HIS A 23 -29.61 12.37 -16.30
CA HIS A 23 -29.28 12.28 -14.89
C HIS A 23 -28.29 13.39 -14.47
N ASP A 24 -27.23 13.62 -15.24
CA ASP A 24 -26.20 14.63 -14.96
C ASP A 24 -26.78 16.05 -15.12
N SER A 25 -27.66 16.27 -16.10
CA SER A 25 -28.41 17.53 -16.26
C SER A 25 -29.31 17.79 -15.05
N GLY A 26 -30.08 16.78 -14.62
CA GLY A 26 -30.92 16.90 -13.42
C GLY A 26 -30.11 17.18 -12.16
N TYR A 27 -28.91 16.58 -12.04
CA TYR A 27 -28.00 16.83 -10.92
C TYR A 27 -27.50 18.28 -10.90
N VAL A 28 -27.05 18.83 -12.03
CA VAL A 28 -26.55 20.21 -12.10
C VAL A 28 -27.68 21.23 -11.95
N LEU A 29 -28.80 21.03 -12.65
CA LEU A 29 -29.94 21.96 -12.63
C LEU A 29 -30.60 22.05 -11.25
N LEU A 30 -30.78 20.93 -10.54
CA LEU A 30 -31.25 20.92 -9.14
C LEU A 30 -30.17 21.39 -8.15
N GLY A 31 -28.91 21.47 -8.58
CA GLY A 31 -27.79 21.95 -7.77
C GLY A 31 -27.94 23.40 -7.34
N LEU A 32 -28.37 24.28 -8.24
CA LEU A 32 -28.49 25.72 -7.98
C LEU A 32 -29.59 26.07 -6.96
N PRO A 33 -30.87 25.62 -7.09
CA PRO A 33 -31.89 25.90 -6.09
C PRO A 33 -31.49 25.42 -4.68
N LEU A 34 -30.87 24.24 -4.60
CA LEU A 34 -30.42 23.68 -3.33
C LEU A 34 -29.22 24.46 -2.75
N ALA A 35 -28.28 24.89 -3.59
CA ALA A 35 -27.16 25.74 -3.18
C ALA A 35 -27.63 27.12 -2.73
N LEU A 36 -28.61 27.72 -3.40
CA LEU A 36 -29.20 29.00 -3.02
C LEU A 36 -29.92 28.89 -1.68
N ALA A 37 -30.77 27.87 -1.50
CA ALA A 37 -31.45 27.62 -0.23
C ALA A 37 -30.45 27.40 0.91
N SER A 38 -29.40 26.61 0.66
CA SER A 38 -28.33 26.39 1.65
C SER A 38 -27.59 27.69 1.98
N PHE A 39 -27.21 28.47 0.99
CA PHE A 39 -26.51 29.74 1.17
C PHE A 39 -27.33 30.72 2.02
N VAL A 40 -28.62 30.91 1.69
CA VAL A 40 -29.50 31.83 2.41
C VAL A 40 -29.65 31.41 3.87
N VAL A 41 -29.99 30.14 4.13
CA VAL A 41 -30.20 29.64 5.50
C VAL A 41 -28.91 29.71 6.32
N LEU A 42 -27.79 29.27 5.74
CA LEU A 42 -26.52 29.16 6.46
C LEU A 42 -25.84 30.51 6.66
N LEU A 43 -25.86 31.38 5.65
CA LEU A 43 -25.30 32.73 5.80
C LEU A 43 -26.13 33.55 6.78
N ALA A 44 -27.46 33.56 6.65
CA ALA A 44 -28.33 34.28 7.58
C ALA A 44 -28.19 33.75 9.00
N GLY A 45 -28.20 32.43 9.19
CA GLY A 45 -28.01 31.80 10.50
C GLY A 45 -26.64 32.10 11.13
N THR A 46 -25.59 32.13 10.31
CA THR A 46 -24.23 32.46 10.78
C THR A 46 -24.11 33.93 11.17
N VAL A 47 -24.58 34.84 10.31
CA VAL A 47 -24.57 36.29 10.60
C VAL A 47 -25.41 36.61 11.83
N LEU A 48 -26.60 36.00 11.95
CA LEU A 48 -27.47 36.15 13.11
C LEU A 48 -26.83 35.58 14.39
N GLY A 49 -26.26 34.37 14.31
CA GLY A 49 -25.62 33.73 15.46
C GLY A 49 -24.40 34.50 15.96
N ILE A 50 -23.56 35.02 15.06
CA ILE A 50 -22.40 35.85 15.39
C ILE A 50 -22.86 37.23 15.91
N GLY A 51 -23.84 37.87 15.27
CA GLY A 51 -24.36 39.17 15.71
C GLY A 51 -25.01 39.10 17.10
N LEU A 52 -25.72 38.01 17.38
CA LEU A 52 -26.30 37.74 18.69
C LEU A 52 -25.30 37.16 19.69
N MET A 53 -24.02 36.98 19.34
CA MET A 53 -23.01 36.43 20.25
C MET A 53 -22.72 37.35 21.44
N VAL A 54 -22.98 38.65 21.30
CA VAL A 54 -23.00 39.61 22.42
C VAL A 54 -24.02 39.19 23.48
N THR A 55 -25.05 38.45 23.09
CA THR A 55 -26.04 37.83 23.98
C THR A 55 -25.77 36.34 24.16
N VAL A 56 -26.30 35.74 25.23
CA VAL A 56 -26.22 34.27 25.44
C VAL A 56 -26.98 33.48 24.34
N ILE A 57 -27.84 34.14 23.55
CA ILE A 57 -28.69 33.54 22.52
C ILE A 57 -27.91 33.22 21.23
N GLY A 58 -26.80 33.90 20.95
CA GLY A 58 -26.01 33.67 19.73
C GLY A 58 -25.45 32.25 19.62
N LEU A 59 -25.03 31.68 20.75
CA LEU A 59 -24.50 30.30 20.83
C LEU A 59 -25.52 29.24 20.37
N PRO A 60 -26.76 29.20 20.91
CA PRO A 60 -27.81 28.29 20.42
C PRO A 60 -28.15 28.48 18.93
N VAL A 61 -28.21 29.73 18.45
CA VAL A 61 -28.50 30.03 17.04
C VAL A 61 -27.39 29.49 16.12
N LEU A 62 -26.13 29.68 16.51
CA LEU A 62 -24.99 29.14 15.78
C LEU A 62 -24.98 27.60 15.79
N ALA A 63 -25.25 26.97 16.94
CA ALA A 63 -25.38 25.52 17.04
C ALA A 63 -26.50 24.97 16.14
N GLY A 64 -27.67 25.63 16.12
CA GLY A 64 -28.78 25.31 15.22
C GLY A 64 -28.40 25.45 13.75
N THR A 65 -27.64 26.49 13.41
CA THR A 65 -27.12 26.71 12.04
C THR A 65 -26.17 25.60 11.62
N LEU A 66 -25.29 25.13 12.52
CA LEU A 66 -24.41 23.98 12.25
C LEU A 66 -25.18 22.66 12.10
N TYR A 67 -26.28 22.46 12.84
CA TYR A 67 -27.17 21.31 12.61
C TYR A 67 -27.87 21.39 11.25
N ALA A 68 -28.33 22.58 10.85
CA ALA A 68 -28.89 22.80 9.52
C ALA A 68 -27.85 22.53 8.42
N ALA A 69 -26.59 22.95 8.63
CA ALA A 69 -25.48 22.68 7.72
C ALA A 69 -25.24 21.17 7.53
N ARG A 70 -25.23 20.41 8.63
CA ARG A 70 -25.10 18.93 8.58
C ARG A 70 -26.25 18.29 7.80
N GLY A 71 -27.49 18.74 8.02
CA GLY A 71 -28.66 18.22 7.31
C GLY A 71 -28.62 18.50 5.81
N LEU A 72 -28.27 19.73 5.42
CA LEU A 72 -28.12 20.13 4.01
C LEU A 72 -26.95 19.40 3.33
N ALA A 73 -25.82 19.21 4.05
CA ALA A 73 -24.70 18.42 3.57
C ALA A 73 -25.08 16.95 3.35
N ASP A 74 -25.92 16.37 4.21
CA ASP A 74 -26.41 15.00 4.05
C ASP A 74 -27.33 14.82 2.83
N ILE A 75 -28.14 15.84 2.50
CA ILE A 75 -28.92 15.86 1.25
C ILE A 75 -27.97 15.81 0.05
N GLU A 76 -26.88 16.57 0.05
CA GLU A 76 -25.93 16.55 -1.06
C GLU A 76 -25.17 15.22 -1.15
N ARG A 77 -24.80 14.63 -0.01
CA ARG A 77 -24.17 13.29 0.04
C ARG A 77 -25.07 12.19 -0.48
N LEU A 78 -26.39 12.33 -0.39
CA LEU A 78 -27.34 11.39 -0.99
C LEU A 78 -27.33 11.46 -2.53
N ARG A 79 -26.94 12.60 -3.10
CA ARG A 79 -26.90 12.82 -4.56
C ARG A 79 -25.54 12.47 -5.17
N LEU A 80 -24.47 12.37 -4.38
CA LEU A 80 -23.13 12.01 -4.88
C LEU A 80 -23.04 10.65 -5.59
N PRO A 81 -23.64 9.55 -5.06
CA PRO A 81 -23.49 8.21 -5.66
C PRO A 81 -24.00 8.14 -7.09
N SER A 82 -24.94 9.01 -7.46
CA SER A 82 -25.58 8.96 -8.76
C SER A 82 -24.73 9.56 -9.89
N VAL A 83 -23.69 10.35 -9.55
CA VAL A 83 -22.70 10.86 -10.50
C VAL A 83 -21.36 10.14 -10.38
N LEU A 84 -20.84 10.01 -9.15
CA LEU A 84 -19.51 9.45 -8.89
C LEU A 84 -19.47 7.92 -8.88
N HIS A 85 -20.64 7.25 -8.83
CA HIS A 85 -20.74 5.78 -8.74
C HIS A 85 -20.00 5.18 -7.55
N GLN A 86 -19.72 5.99 -6.52
CA GLN A 86 -19.06 5.58 -5.28
C GLN A 86 -20.09 5.41 -4.16
N PRO A 87 -19.85 4.49 -3.22
CA PRO A 87 -20.72 4.32 -2.06
C PRO A 87 -20.76 5.60 -1.22
N ARG A 88 -21.90 5.86 -0.59
CA ARG A 88 -22.07 7.00 0.32
C ARG A 88 -21.13 6.84 1.51
N ILE A 89 -20.20 7.76 1.66
CA ILE A 89 -19.36 7.89 2.87
C ILE A 89 -20.03 8.91 3.79
N ARG A 90 -20.34 8.52 5.03
CA ARG A 90 -20.77 9.44 6.08
C ARG A 90 -19.57 9.73 6.98
N PRO A 91 -19.14 10.99 7.12
CA PRO A 91 -18.10 11.33 8.07
C PRO A 91 -18.57 11.05 9.51
N HIS A 92 -17.63 10.64 10.36
CA HIS A 92 -17.88 10.44 11.77
C HIS A 92 -18.03 11.80 12.46
N TYR A 93 -19.27 12.21 12.72
CA TYR A 93 -19.55 13.37 13.55
C TYR A 93 -19.25 13.08 15.01
N ARG A 94 -18.81 14.11 15.74
CA ARG A 94 -18.68 14.00 17.20
C ARG A 94 -20.06 13.77 17.81
N VAL A 95 -20.19 12.70 18.60
CA VAL A 95 -21.42 12.35 19.33
C VAL A 95 -21.25 12.77 20.79
N ALA A 96 -22.34 13.21 21.43
CA ALA A 96 -22.33 13.51 22.86
C ALA A 96 -22.09 12.24 23.69
N GLU A 97 -21.31 12.34 24.77
CA GLU A 97 -21.11 11.25 25.71
C GLU A 97 -22.45 10.75 26.28
N PRO A 98 -22.65 9.42 26.46
CA PRO A 98 -23.82 8.88 27.13
C PRO A 98 -23.97 9.51 28.53
N GLY A 99 -25.09 10.20 28.78
CA GLY A 99 -25.34 10.92 30.04
C GLY A 99 -25.04 12.42 30.02
N ALA A 100 -24.55 13.00 28.91
CA ALA A 100 -24.32 14.44 28.79
C ALA A 100 -25.62 15.25 28.92
N SER A 101 -25.54 16.42 29.59
CA SER A 101 -26.65 17.36 29.77
C SER A 101 -27.20 17.87 28.44
N ALA A 102 -28.49 18.24 28.41
CA ALA A 102 -29.17 18.71 27.20
C ALA A 102 -28.43 19.90 26.53
N TRP A 103 -27.94 20.84 27.34
CA TRP A 103 -27.11 21.96 26.87
C TRP A 103 -25.82 21.51 26.21
N ARG A 104 -25.10 20.54 26.81
CA ARG A 104 -23.85 20.02 26.26
C ARG A 104 -24.08 19.28 24.93
N ARG A 105 -25.25 18.65 24.75
CA ARG A 105 -25.65 18.01 23.48
C ARG A 105 -25.91 19.02 22.37
N ILE A 106 -26.54 20.15 22.69
CA ILE A 106 -26.83 21.20 21.70
C ILE A 106 -25.53 21.80 21.15
N PHE A 107 -24.51 22.00 21.99
CA PHE A 107 -23.25 22.64 21.57
C PHE A 107 -22.20 21.71 20.96
N VAL A 108 -22.46 20.40 20.82
CA VAL A 108 -21.52 19.45 20.21
C VAL A 108 -21.02 19.87 18.82
N PRO A 109 -21.86 20.38 17.89
CA PRO A 109 -21.41 20.74 16.55
C PRO A 109 -20.34 21.83 16.51
N ILE A 110 -20.33 22.73 17.49
CA ILE A 110 -19.37 23.84 17.57
C ILE A 110 -17.95 23.30 17.76
N ALA A 111 -17.81 22.21 18.53
CA ALA A 111 -16.53 21.56 18.80
C ALA A 111 -16.12 20.52 17.74
N ASP A 112 -16.89 20.39 16.65
CA ASP A 112 -16.66 19.42 15.59
C ASP A 112 -16.26 20.12 14.29
N ALA A 113 -15.00 19.93 13.89
CA ALA A 113 -14.44 20.51 12.67
C ALA A 113 -15.23 20.14 11.40
N GLN A 114 -15.88 18.96 11.37
CA GLN A 114 -16.67 18.57 10.20
C GLN A 114 -17.91 19.45 10.02
N SER A 115 -18.54 19.91 11.11
CA SER A 115 -19.71 20.81 11.01
C SER A 115 -19.35 22.15 10.37
N TRP A 116 -18.15 22.65 10.65
CA TRP A 116 -17.64 23.89 10.06
C TRP A 116 -17.30 23.71 8.58
N LEU A 117 -16.79 22.54 8.18
CA LEU A 117 -16.61 22.19 6.78
C LEU A 117 -17.95 22.07 6.05
N ASP A 118 -18.97 21.48 6.69
CA ASP A 118 -20.33 21.39 6.13
C ASP A 118 -20.94 22.80 5.95
N LEU A 119 -20.72 23.71 6.90
CA LEU A 119 -21.13 25.12 6.80
C LEU A 119 -20.42 25.84 5.65
N ALA A 120 -19.09 25.73 5.59
CA ALA A 120 -18.29 26.33 4.53
C ALA A 120 -18.71 25.79 3.15
N HIS A 121 -18.92 24.48 3.05
CA HIS A 121 -19.43 23.85 1.83
C HIS A 121 -20.77 24.48 1.40
N GLY A 122 -21.73 24.59 2.32
CA GLY A 122 -23.05 25.15 2.00
C GLY A 122 -23.02 26.61 1.54
N ILE A 123 -22.02 27.39 1.96
CA ILE A 123 -21.80 28.77 1.51
C ILE A 123 -21.09 28.80 0.15
N PHE A 124 -19.96 28.11 0.01
CA PHE A 124 -19.10 28.20 -1.18
C PHE A 124 -19.64 27.40 -2.38
N LYS A 125 -20.49 26.39 -2.16
CA LYS A 125 -21.12 25.60 -3.23
C LYS A 125 -21.89 26.48 -4.22
N LEU A 126 -22.45 27.61 -3.78
CA LEU A 126 -23.20 28.51 -4.66
C LEU A 126 -22.37 28.97 -5.87
N ILE A 127 -21.09 29.28 -5.67
CA ILE A 127 -20.20 29.75 -6.74
C ILE A 127 -20.06 28.67 -7.83
N VAL A 128 -19.81 27.43 -7.42
CA VAL A 128 -19.69 26.28 -8.31
C VAL A 128 -21.02 25.95 -8.99
N ALA A 129 -22.12 26.00 -8.23
CA ALA A 129 -23.46 25.71 -8.74
C ALA A 129 -23.92 26.73 -9.78
N VAL A 130 -23.67 28.03 -9.57
CA VAL A 130 -24.00 29.08 -10.54
C VAL A 130 -23.22 28.87 -11.84
N GLY A 131 -21.91 28.66 -11.77
CA GLY A 131 -21.09 28.46 -12.98
C GLY A 131 -21.51 27.23 -13.78
N THR A 132 -21.67 26.09 -13.11
CA THR A 132 -22.09 24.83 -13.77
C THR A 132 -23.53 24.88 -14.29
N PHE A 133 -24.44 25.55 -13.58
CA PHE A 133 -25.81 25.79 -14.03
C PHE A 133 -25.86 26.62 -15.29
N VAL A 134 -25.17 27.76 -15.33
CA VAL A 134 -25.12 28.65 -16.50
C VAL A 134 -24.59 27.90 -17.72
N VAL A 135 -23.46 27.19 -17.58
CA VAL A 135 -22.89 26.39 -18.67
C VAL A 135 -23.89 25.34 -19.16
N THR A 136 -24.54 24.62 -18.25
CA THR A 136 -25.52 23.57 -18.60
C THR A 136 -26.73 24.14 -19.33
N VAL A 137 -27.28 25.27 -18.85
CA VAL A 137 -28.43 25.93 -19.49
C VAL A 137 -28.05 26.48 -20.87
N VAL A 138 -26.88 27.12 -21.00
CA VAL A 138 -26.38 27.63 -22.29
C VAL A 138 -26.21 26.49 -23.29
N TRP A 139 -25.64 25.36 -22.88
CA TRP A 139 -25.46 24.22 -23.77
C TRP A 139 -26.77 23.57 -24.20
N TRP A 140 -27.73 23.43 -23.27
CA TRP A 140 -29.06 22.95 -23.61
C TRP A 140 -29.82 23.92 -24.53
N ALA A 141 -29.76 25.22 -24.24
CA ALA A 141 -30.40 26.26 -25.06
C ALA A 141 -29.80 26.32 -26.46
N GLY A 142 -28.46 26.26 -26.59
CA GLY A 142 -27.76 26.21 -27.88
C GLY A 142 -28.07 24.94 -28.66
N ALA A 143 -28.10 23.78 -27.99
CA ALA A 143 -28.40 22.50 -28.63
C ALA A 143 -29.84 22.46 -29.15
N VAL A 144 -30.82 22.82 -28.33
CA VAL A 144 -32.25 22.78 -28.71
C VAL A 144 -32.58 23.91 -29.69
N GLY A 145 -32.17 25.15 -29.38
CA GLY A 145 -32.45 26.31 -30.22
C GLY A 145 -31.78 26.22 -31.58
N GLY A 146 -30.48 25.92 -31.62
CA GLY A 146 -29.77 25.78 -32.89
C GLY A 146 -30.25 24.59 -33.72
N ALA A 147 -30.42 23.40 -33.12
CA ALA A 147 -30.80 22.21 -33.88
C ALA A 147 -32.24 22.28 -34.43
N LEU A 148 -33.12 23.03 -33.76
CA LEU A 148 -34.50 23.26 -34.21
C LEU A 148 -34.67 24.57 -34.98
N TYR A 149 -33.60 25.32 -35.23
CA TYR A 149 -33.67 26.63 -35.88
C TYR A 149 -34.40 26.60 -37.23
N TRP A 150 -34.10 25.59 -38.05
CA TRP A 150 -34.77 25.36 -39.32
C TRP A 150 -36.31 25.23 -39.22
N ALA A 151 -36.83 24.82 -38.06
CA ALA A 151 -38.25 24.60 -37.84
C ALA A 151 -39.01 25.86 -37.38
N TYR A 152 -38.33 26.87 -36.83
CA TYR A 152 -38.97 28.09 -36.30
C TYR A 152 -38.46 29.41 -36.89
N ASP A 153 -37.43 29.41 -37.75
CA ASP A 153 -36.92 30.61 -38.42
C ASP A 153 -38.05 31.40 -39.12
N TRP A 154 -39.00 30.71 -39.74
CA TRP A 154 -40.15 31.33 -40.43
C TRP A 154 -41.06 32.18 -39.52
N ALA A 155 -41.03 31.95 -38.20
CA ALA A 155 -41.84 32.67 -37.23
C ALA A 155 -41.12 33.90 -36.64
N LEU A 156 -39.81 34.04 -36.91
CA LEU A 156 -39.03 35.19 -36.44
C LEU A 156 -39.22 36.38 -37.40
N PRO A 157 -39.45 37.60 -36.89
CA PRO A 157 -39.44 38.80 -37.73
C PRO A 157 -38.02 39.07 -38.23
N HIS A 158 -37.84 39.33 -39.53
CA HIS A 158 -36.57 39.76 -40.12
C HIS A 158 -36.71 41.16 -40.72
N PRO A 159 -36.47 42.25 -39.95
CA PRO A 159 -36.50 43.60 -40.47
C PRO A 159 -35.45 43.81 -41.58
N PRO A 160 -35.71 44.67 -42.59
CA PRO A 160 -34.78 44.90 -43.70
C PRO A 160 -33.40 45.44 -43.28
N ASP A 161 -33.31 46.10 -42.12
CA ASP A 161 -32.08 46.68 -41.58
C ASP A 161 -31.36 45.75 -40.57
N GLU A 162 -31.86 44.54 -40.34
CA GLU A 162 -31.27 43.60 -39.40
C GLU A 162 -30.01 42.96 -39.99
N THR A 163 -28.86 43.17 -39.33
CA THR A 163 -27.60 42.53 -39.70
C THR A 163 -27.46 41.25 -38.88
N ASP A 164 -27.57 40.09 -39.53
CA ASP A 164 -27.49 38.80 -38.84
C ASP A 164 -26.03 38.31 -38.70
N LEU A 165 -25.79 37.32 -37.84
CA LEU A 165 -24.49 36.70 -37.64
C LEU A 165 -23.89 36.15 -38.94
N ALA A 166 -24.73 35.61 -39.83
CA ALA A 166 -24.30 35.12 -41.14
C ALA A 166 -23.75 36.25 -42.04
N ASP A 167 -24.33 37.45 -41.96
CA ASP A 167 -23.86 38.64 -42.68
C ASP A 167 -22.54 39.17 -42.11
N LEU A 168 -22.43 39.22 -40.78
CA LEU A 168 -21.21 39.64 -40.08
C LEU A 168 -20.01 38.71 -40.37
N LEU A 169 -20.27 37.42 -40.59
CA LEU A 169 -19.26 36.44 -40.98
C LEU A 169 -18.93 36.45 -42.48
N GLY A 170 -19.60 37.30 -43.28
CA GLY A 170 -19.38 37.40 -44.72
C GLY A 170 -19.92 36.21 -45.52
N LEU A 171 -20.82 35.41 -44.94
CA LEU A 171 -21.45 34.24 -45.59
C LEU A 171 -22.68 34.63 -46.44
N GLY A 172 -23.11 35.90 -46.35
CA GLY A 172 -24.24 36.47 -47.07
C GLY A 172 -25.59 36.25 -46.37
N GLY A 173 -26.54 37.15 -46.64
CA GLY A 173 -27.83 37.25 -45.93
C GLY A 173 -28.94 36.38 -46.47
N SER A 174 -28.60 35.28 -47.15
CA SER A 174 -29.61 34.34 -47.64
C SER A 174 -30.24 33.57 -46.47
N THR A 175 -31.53 33.26 -46.55
CA THR A 175 -32.21 32.43 -45.55
C THR A 175 -31.53 31.07 -45.36
N ALA A 176 -31.02 30.48 -46.46
CA ALA A 176 -30.34 29.19 -46.42
C ALA A 176 -29.01 29.23 -45.66
N THR A 177 -28.21 30.29 -45.84
CA THR A 177 -26.93 30.46 -45.12
C THR A 177 -27.14 30.71 -43.63
N ARG A 178 -28.14 31.53 -43.28
CA ARG A 178 -28.56 31.75 -41.89
C ARG A 178 -29.01 30.45 -41.21
N VAL A 179 -29.99 29.76 -41.79
CA VAL A 179 -30.53 28.51 -41.23
C VAL A 179 -29.44 27.45 -41.14
N GLY A 180 -28.60 27.32 -42.16
CA GLY A 180 -27.46 26.41 -42.17
C GLY A 180 -26.46 26.71 -41.04
N LEU A 181 -26.11 27.97 -40.84
CA LEU A 181 -25.17 28.41 -39.78
C LEU A 181 -25.71 28.11 -38.38
N TYR A 182 -26.94 28.54 -38.06
CA TYR A 182 -27.53 28.31 -36.73
C TYR A 182 -27.77 26.81 -36.46
N THR A 183 -28.14 26.05 -37.49
CA THR A 183 -28.26 24.58 -37.39
C THR A 183 -26.91 23.92 -37.13
N ALA A 184 -25.84 24.38 -37.78
CA ALA A 184 -24.48 23.90 -37.54
C ALA A 184 -23.98 24.23 -36.12
N ILE A 185 -24.25 25.45 -35.63
CA ILE A 185 -23.97 25.84 -34.24
C ILE A 185 -24.74 24.93 -33.26
N GLY A 186 -26.03 24.69 -33.52
CA GLY A 186 -26.85 23.76 -32.73
C GLY A 186 -26.33 22.34 -32.72
N ALA A 187 -25.89 21.82 -33.87
CA ALA A 187 -25.27 20.50 -33.98
C ALA A 187 -23.98 20.41 -33.16
N PHE A 188 -23.15 21.46 -33.16
CA PHE A 188 -21.96 21.54 -32.30
C PHE A 188 -22.32 21.46 -30.81
N PHE A 189 -23.31 22.25 -30.36
CA PHE A 189 -23.78 22.18 -28.98
C PHE A 189 -24.34 20.79 -28.64
N LEU A 190 -25.14 20.19 -29.53
CA LEU A 190 -25.75 18.88 -29.32
C LEU A 190 -24.71 17.76 -29.21
N ILE A 191 -23.67 17.78 -30.05
CA ILE A 191 -22.57 16.79 -30.02
C ILE A 191 -21.73 16.94 -28.75
N THR A 192 -21.45 18.17 -28.33
CA THR A 192 -20.61 18.44 -27.14
C THR A 192 -21.38 18.37 -25.81
N LEU A 193 -22.72 18.43 -25.85
CA LEU A 193 -23.60 18.45 -24.68
C LEU A 193 -23.32 17.33 -23.67
N PRO A 194 -23.21 16.03 -24.05
CA PRO A 194 -22.93 14.97 -23.09
C PRO A 194 -21.60 15.15 -22.36
N ILE A 195 -20.57 15.64 -23.05
CA ILE A 195 -19.23 15.82 -22.49
C ILE A 195 -19.21 17.01 -21.52
N VAL A 196 -19.81 18.13 -21.92
CA VAL A 196 -19.82 19.36 -21.11
C VAL A 196 -20.68 19.19 -19.86
N VAL A 197 -21.89 18.65 -19.99
CA VAL A 197 -22.77 18.39 -18.83
C VAL A 197 -22.13 17.37 -17.87
N ARG A 198 -21.47 16.34 -18.41
CA ARG A 198 -20.69 15.39 -17.59
C ARG A 198 -19.57 16.08 -16.83
N GLY A 199 -18.82 16.95 -17.49
CA GLY A 199 -17.75 17.75 -16.88
C GLY A 199 -18.29 18.63 -15.75
N CYS A 200 -19.40 19.34 -15.97
CA CYS A 200 -20.05 20.16 -14.95
C CYS A 200 -20.54 19.31 -13.75
N ALA A 201 -21.19 18.18 -14.01
CA ALA A 201 -21.66 17.28 -12.95
C ALA A 201 -20.50 16.72 -12.12
N LEU A 202 -19.40 16.30 -12.79
CA LEU A 202 -18.20 15.82 -12.12
C LEU A 202 -17.51 16.92 -11.30
N LEU A 203 -17.42 18.15 -11.82
CA LEU A 203 -16.82 19.28 -11.13
C LEU A 203 -17.59 19.61 -9.84
N GLN A 204 -18.92 19.68 -9.92
CA GLN A 204 -19.77 19.91 -8.74
C GLN A 204 -19.66 18.74 -7.74
N ALA A 205 -19.68 17.50 -8.22
CA ALA A 205 -19.56 16.32 -7.36
C ALA A 205 -18.16 16.20 -6.72
N SER A 206 -17.09 16.55 -7.43
CA SER A 206 -15.73 16.55 -6.90
C SER A 206 -15.54 17.61 -5.82
N PHE A 207 -16.13 18.81 -6.02
CA PHE A 207 -16.13 19.86 -5.01
C PHE A 207 -16.85 19.41 -3.74
N CYS A 208 -18.04 18.80 -3.90
CA CYS A 208 -18.79 18.23 -2.78
C CYS A 208 -18.00 17.13 -2.05
N ARG A 209 -17.35 16.21 -2.78
CA ARG A 209 -16.52 15.16 -2.18
C ARG A 209 -15.32 15.74 -1.42
N ALA A 210 -14.59 16.68 -2.02
CA ALA A 210 -13.41 17.28 -1.41
C ALA A 210 -13.73 17.94 -0.05
N MET A 211 -14.83 18.71 0.03
CA MET A 211 -15.23 19.40 1.26
C MET A 211 -15.94 18.49 2.27
N LEU A 212 -16.80 17.57 1.81
CA LEU A 212 -17.68 16.80 2.70
C LEU A 212 -17.11 15.44 3.13
N THR A 213 -16.22 14.82 2.35
CA THR A 213 -15.66 13.49 2.66
C THR A 213 -14.15 13.45 2.68
N GLY A 214 -13.45 14.38 2.00
CA GLY A 214 -12.00 14.35 1.86
C GLY A 214 -11.24 14.30 3.19
N VAL A 215 -11.67 15.09 4.18
CA VAL A 215 -11.02 15.11 5.51
C VAL A 215 -11.28 13.83 6.30
N ALA A 216 -12.49 13.26 6.20
CA ALA A 216 -12.83 12.01 6.87
C ALA A 216 -12.08 10.82 6.24
N GLU A 217 -12.03 10.74 4.90
CA GLU A 217 -11.25 9.72 4.18
C GLU A 217 -9.77 9.77 4.57
N MET A 218 -9.19 10.96 4.74
CA MET A 218 -7.80 11.12 5.16
C MET A 218 -7.58 10.66 6.60
N ARG A 219 -8.49 11.01 7.53
CA ARG A 219 -8.40 10.59 8.93
C ARG A 219 -8.52 9.09 9.09
N ASP A 220 -9.48 8.46 8.41
CA ASP A 220 -9.66 7.01 8.46
C ASP A 220 -8.42 6.28 7.92
N ARG A 221 -7.80 6.79 6.85
CA ARG A 221 -6.53 6.27 6.34
C ARG A 221 -5.40 6.39 7.35
N ILE A 222 -5.27 7.52 8.04
CA ILE A 222 -4.24 7.72 9.08
C ILE A 222 -4.45 6.71 10.22
N ILE A 223 -5.68 6.53 10.69
CA ILE A 223 -5.99 5.59 11.77
C ILE A 223 -5.60 4.16 11.36
N VAL A 224 -5.99 3.73 10.16
CA VAL A 224 -5.65 2.40 9.64
C VAL A 224 -4.13 2.23 9.52
N LEU A 225 -3.42 3.25 9.02
CA LEU A 225 -1.96 3.22 8.91
C LEU A 225 -1.28 3.17 10.28
N GLU A 226 -1.76 3.93 11.26
CA GLU A 226 -1.25 3.89 12.64
C GLU A 226 -1.50 2.53 13.29
N GLU A 227 -2.68 1.94 13.08
CA GLU A 227 -3.04 0.62 13.60
C GLU A 227 -2.16 -0.47 12.97
N GLN A 228 -1.97 -0.42 11.64
CA GLN A 228 -1.04 -1.30 10.94
C GLN A 228 0.40 -1.14 11.44
N LYS A 229 0.86 0.09 11.67
CA LYS A 229 2.19 0.37 12.22
C LYS A 229 2.35 -0.19 13.63
N ARG A 230 1.34 -0.02 14.50
CA ARG A 230 1.34 -0.59 15.85
C ARG A 230 1.33 -2.12 15.83
N ALA A 231 0.55 -2.73 14.94
CA ALA A 231 0.50 -4.17 14.77
C ALA A 231 1.86 -4.73 14.30
N ALA A 232 2.48 -4.08 13.31
CA ALA A 232 3.82 -4.44 12.82
C ALA A 232 4.88 -4.34 13.93
N ALA A 233 4.92 -3.21 14.65
CA ALA A 233 5.86 -3.01 15.76
C ALA A 233 5.67 -4.03 16.89
N SER A 234 4.42 -4.40 17.22
CA SER A 234 4.12 -5.44 18.21
C SER A 234 4.57 -6.83 17.74
N ALA A 235 4.40 -7.14 16.46
CA ALA A 235 4.83 -8.40 15.88
C ALA A 235 6.37 -8.52 15.92
N GLU A 236 7.06 -7.45 15.55
CA GLU A 236 8.53 -7.34 15.63
C GLU A 236 9.03 -7.50 17.07
N ALA A 237 8.46 -6.76 18.03
CA ALA A 237 8.84 -6.87 19.44
C ALA A 237 8.60 -8.28 20.01
N THR A 238 7.55 -8.97 19.56
CA THR A 238 7.26 -10.35 19.96
C THR A 238 8.28 -11.32 19.36
N ALA A 239 8.66 -11.13 18.10
CA ALA A 239 9.69 -11.94 17.45
C ALA A 239 11.06 -11.75 18.11
N LEU A 240 11.45 -10.51 18.44
CA LEU A 240 12.69 -10.21 19.14
C LEU A 240 12.74 -10.84 20.54
N ARG A 241 11.66 -10.78 21.32
CA ARG A 241 11.62 -11.43 22.65
C ARG A 241 11.70 -12.95 22.58
N ARG A 242 11.09 -13.58 21.56
CA ARG A 242 11.22 -15.02 21.34
C ARG A 242 12.66 -15.38 20.98
N LEU A 243 13.26 -14.61 20.07
CA LEU A 243 14.66 -14.78 19.69
C LEU A 243 15.61 -14.61 20.89
N GLU A 244 15.42 -13.55 21.70
CA GLU A 244 16.18 -13.32 22.92
C GLU A 244 16.05 -14.50 23.88
N ARG A 245 14.82 -14.99 24.09
CA ARG A 245 14.57 -16.15 24.95
C ARG A 245 15.22 -17.42 24.43
N ASP A 246 15.14 -17.71 23.14
CA ASP A 246 15.75 -18.90 22.54
C ASP A 246 17.29 -18.84 22.60
N ILE A 247 17.86 -17.63 22.47
CA ILE A 247 19.30 -17.39 22.62
C ILE A 247 19.73 -17.45 24.10
N HIS A 248 18.88 -17.11 25.07
CA HIS A 248 19.24 -17.12 26.48
C HIS A 248 18.98 -18.47 27.19
N ASP A 249 17.80 -19.07 27.01
CA ASP A 249 17.39 -20.28 27.75
C ASP A 249 18.21 -21.51 27.30
N GLY A 250 18.48 -21.63 26.00
CA GLY A 250 19.19 -22.77 25.42
C GLY A 250 20.65 -22.92 25.87
N PRO A 251 21.48 -21.85 25.84
CA PRO A 251 22.85 -21.89 26.32
C PRO A 251 22.97 -22.00 27.84
N GLN A 252 22.08 -21.34 28.61
CA GLN A 252 22.13 -21.39 30.08
C GLN A 252 21.94 -22.81 30.61
N GLN A 253 20.93 -23.55 30.13
CA GLN A 253 20.69 -24.93 30.56
C GLN A 253 21.88 -25.86 30.23
N ARG A 254 22.55 -25.62 29.10
CA ARG A 254 23.69 -26.43 28.64
C ARG A 254 24.99 -26.10 29.36
N LEU A 255 25.22 -24.83 29.72
CA LEU A 255 26.35 -24.43 30.57
C LEU A 255 26.24 -25.02 31.98
N VAL A 256 25.02 -25.08 32.54
CA VAL A 256 24.77 -25.76 33.81
C VAL A 256 25.11 -27.25 33.72
N ARG A 257 24.68 -27.93 32.65
CA ARG A 257 25.00 -29.34 32.43
C ARG A 257 26.51 -29.58 32.27
N LEU A 258 27.20 -28.74 31.51
CA LEU A 258 28.65 -28.81 31.35
C LEU A 258 29.39 -28.66 32.69
N ALA A 259 28.97 -27.73 33.56
CA ALA A 259 29.55 -27.54 34.87
C ALA A 259 29.37 -28.77 35.78
N MET A 260 28.23 -29.48 35.66
CA MET A 260 27.97 -30.73 36.38
C MET A 260 28.85 -31.87 35.88
N ASP A 261 28.98 -32.01 34.55
CA ASP A 261 29.80 -33.07 33.92
C ASP A 261 31.29 -32.88 34.28
N LEU A 262 31.80 -31.64 34.25
CA LEU A 262 33.16 -31.32 34.70
C LEU A 262 33.39 -31.58 36.20
N SER A 263 32.39 -31.29 37.04
CA SER A 263 32.47 -31.59 38.48
C SER A 263 32.52 -33.09 38.76
N ARG A 264 31.75 -33.88 37.99
CA ARG A 264 31.74 -35.34 38.07
C ARG A 264 33.08 -35.94 37.61
N ALA A 265 33.63 -35.45 36.50
CA ALA A 265 34.95 -35.86 36.03
C ALA A 265 36.05 -35.56 37.06
N ARG A 266 35.98 -34.40 37.75
CA ARG A 266 36.93 -34.02 38.81
C ARG A 266 36.85 -34.94 40.03
N GLN A 267 35.66 -35.42 40.40
CA GLN A 267 35.50 -36.39 41.50
C GLN A 267 36.01 -37.79 41.13
N GLN A 268 35.81 -38.21 39.88
CA GLN A 268 36.26 -39.53 39.39
C GLN A 268 37.78 -39.61 39.20
N LEU A 269 38.47 -38.48 39.07
CA LEU A 269 39.91 -38.42 38.81
C LEU A 269 40.77 -39.18 39.84
N ALA A 270 40.31 -39.29 41.08
CA ALA A 270 41.04 -39.96 42.17
C ALA A 270 40.72 -41.47 42.29
N SER A 271 39.57 -41.92 41.79
CA SER A 271 39.07 -43.29 41.98
C SER A 271 39.00 -44.12 40.70
N ASP A 272 38.73 -43.49 39.55
CA ASP A 272 38.69 -44.12 38.23
C ASP A 272 39.14 -43.10 37.15
N PRO A 273 40.45 -43.04 36.85
CA PRO A 273 41.00 -42.10 35.88
C PRO A 273 40.49 -42.33 34.45
N GLU A 274 40.17 -43.57 34.06
CA GLU A 274 39.66 -43.87 32.72
C GLU A 274 38.20 -43.41 32.56
N ALA A 275 37.35 -43.58 33.59
CA ALA A 275 36.00 -43.01 33.59
C ALA A 275 36.01 -41.47 33.59
N ALA A 276 36.94 -40.86 34.31
CA ALA A 276 37.11 -39.40 34.31
C ALA A 276 37.52 -38.87 32.92
N GLY A 277 38.42 -39.58 32.22
CA GLY A 277 38.80 -39.27 30.84
C GLY A 277 37.62 -39.29 29.88
N ARG A 278 36.80 -40.35 29.91
CA ARG A 278 35.58 -40.46 29.08
C ARG A 278 34.57 -39.34 29.33
N THR A 279 34.35 -38.99 30.59
CA THR A 279 33.43 -37.89 30.97
C THR A 279 33.94 -36.53 30.48
N LEU A 280 35.27 -36.32 30.48
CA LEU A 280 35.91 -35.13 29.94
C LEU A 280 35.75 -35.04 28.42
N ASP A 281 35.94 -36.15 27.71
CA ASP A 281 35.74 -36.22 26.26
C ASP A 281 34.28 -35.94 25.85
N GLU A 282 33.32 -36.49 26.59
CA GLU A 282 31.88 -36.19 26.42
C GLU A 282 31.58 -34.71 26.66
N ALA A 283 32.13 -34.11 27.72
CA ALA A 283 31.96 -32.68 28.02
C ALA A 283 32.56 -31.79 26.91
N VAL A 284 33.72 -32.15 26.37
CA VAL A 284 34.36 -31.44 25.24
C VAL A 284 33.52 -31.56 23.97
N ALA A 285 32.99 -32.74 23.66
CA ALA A 285 32.11 -32.97 22.52
C ALA A 285 30.81 -32.13 22.65
N GLN A 286 30.16 -32.19 23.81
CA GLN A 286 28.93 -31.45 24.08
C GLN A 286 29.12 -29.92 24.00
N THR A 287 30.30 -29.43 24.39
CA THR A 287 30.67 -28.01 24.25
C THR A 287 30.84 -27.61 22.78
N ARG A 288 31.49 -28.47 21.98
CA ARG A 288 31.67 -28.24 20.52
C ARG A 288 30.33 -28.21 19.79
N ASP A 289 29.42 -29.14 20.11
CA ASP A 289 28.08 -29.20 19.51
C ASP A 289 27.26 -27.95 19.87
N THR A 290 27.31 -27.54 21.15
CA THR A 290 26.62 -26.32 21.61
C THR A 290 27.15 -25.06 20.91
N LEU A 291 28.47 -24.94 20.73
CA LEU A 291 29.09 -23.85 19.97
C LEU A 291 28.69 -23.89 18.49
N ALA A 292 28.56 -25.08 17.89
CA ALA A 292 28.11 -25.22 16.52
C ALA A 292 26.64 -24.79 16.34
N GLU A 293 25.76 -25.13 17.29
CA GLU A 293 24.33 -24.79 17.31
C GLU A 293 24.11 -23.28 17.58
N LEU A 294 24.83 -22.69 18.54
CA LEU A 294 24.85 -21.24 18.76
C LEU A 294 25.33 -20.50 17.51
N ARG A 295 26.35 -21.03 16.84
CA ARG A 295 26.82 -20.47 15.57
C ARG A 295 25.80 -20.65 14.45
N SER A 296 24.98 -21.70 14.43
CA SER A 296 23.90 -21.84 13.42
C SER A 296 22.73 -20.90 13.69
N LEU A 297 22.37 -20.67 14.96
CA LEU A 297 21.34 -19.69 15.35
C LEU A 297 21.78 -18.26 15.02
N SER A 298 23.06 -17.92 15.30
CA SER A 298 23.65 -16.64 14.89
C SER A 298 23.78 -16.49 13.38
N ARG A 299 23.91 -17.59 12.63
CA ARG A 299 23.98 -17.57 11.16
C ARG A 299 22.62 -17.34 10.52
N GLY A 300 21.50 -17.70 11.17
CA GLY A 300 20.13 -17.53 10.68
C GLY A 300 19.71 -16.07 10.41
N ILE A 301 20.52 -15.10 10.84
CA ILE A 301 20.38 -13.67 10.59
C ILE A 301 21.61 -13.22 9.78
N ALA A 302 21.39 -12.43 8.72
CA ALA A 302 22.45 -11.85 7.90
C ALA A 302 23.55 -11.25 8.79
N PRO A 303 24.83 -11.65 8.65
CA PRO A 303 25.90 -11.09 9.46
C PRO A 303 26.03 -9.57 9.21
N PRO A 304 26.36 -8.74 10.21
CA PRO A 304 26.62 -7.32 10.00
C PRO A 304 27.64 -7.04 8.88
N ILE A 305 28.65 -7.91 8.71
CA ILE A 305 29.62 -7.77 7.62
C ILE A 305 29.03 -7.89 6.21
N LEU A 306 27.95 -8.67 6.04
CA LEU A 306 27.23 -8.79 4.76
C LEU A 306 26.44 -7.50 4.49
N VAL A 307 25.81 -6.95 5.53
CA VAL A 307 25.06 -5.69 5.45
C VAL A 307 26.00 -4.52 5.19
N ASP A 308 27.15 -4.46 5.86
CA ASP A 308 28.05 -3.29 5.83
C ASP A 308 29.06 -3.34 4.67
N ARG A 309 29.55 -4.54 4.29
CA ARG A 309 30.67 -4.71 3.35
C ARG A 309 30.38 -5.64 2.17
N GLY A 310 29.15 -6.11 2.04
CA GLY A 310 28.69 -6.91 0.90
C GLY A 310 29.18 -8.36 0.88
N LEU A 311 28.73 -9.09 -0.13
CA LEU A 311 28.93 -10.54 -0.26
C LEU A 311 30.41 -10.99 -0.29
N PRO A 312 31.33 -10.39 -1.07
CA PRO A 312 32.71 -10.88 -1.11
C PRO A 312 33.42 -10.76 0.23
N SER A 313 33.22 -9.64 0.94
CA SER A 313 33.82 -9.43 2.26
C SER A 313 33.32 -10.46 3.28
N ALA A 314 32.02 -10.77 3.23
CA ALA A 314 31.41 -11.77 4.09
C ALA A 314 31.94 -13.19 3.78
N LEU A 315 32.09 -13.54 2.50
CA LEU A 315 32.63 -14.84 2.07
C LEU A 315 34.13 -14.98 2.36
N ALA A 316 34.92 -13.91 2.21
CA ALA A 316 36.34 -13.91 2.58
C ALA A 316 36.53 -14.14 4.08
N ALA A 317 35.70 -13.49 4.91
CA ALA A 317 35.71 -13.70 6.36
C ALA A 317 35.29 -15.13 6.75
N LEU A 318 34.44 -15.78 5.94
CA LEU A 318 34.01 -17.15 6.13
C LEU A 318 35.11 -18.15 5.71
N ALA A 319 35.73 -17.95 4.55
CA ALA A 319 36.84 -18.76 4.04
C ALA A 319 38.06 -18.71 4.97
N GLY A 320 38.40 -17.54 5.51
CA GLY A 320 39.51 -17.38 6.45
C GLY A 320 39.34 -18.13 7.79
N ARG A 321 38.16 -18.71 8.06
CA ARG A 321 37.86 -19.51 9.25
C ARG A 321 37.75 -21.02 8.94
N GLY A 322 38.00 -21.43 7.69
CA GLY A 322 37.99 -22.82 7.28
C GLY A 322 39.00 -23.67 8.05
N LEU A 323 38.67 -24.94 8.28
CA LEU A 323 39.59 -25.91 8.89
C LEU A 323 40.58 -26.52 7.89
N ILE A 324 40.34 -26.30 6.59
CA ILE A 324 41.16 -26.73 5.46
C ILE A 324 41.40 -25.53 4.53
N PRO A 325 42.41 -25.57 3.66
CA PRO A 325 42.60 -24.58 2.61
C PRO A 325 41.31 -24.37 1.77
N ILE A 326 40.88 -23.12 1.63
CA ILE A 326 39.73 -22.72 0.83
C ILE A 326 40.19 -21.75 -0.26
N GLU A 327 40.07 -22.15 -1.52
CA GLU A 327 40.24 -21.25 -2.65
C GLU A 327 38.93 -20.50 -2.90
N LEU A 328 38.94 -19.17 -2.67
CA LEU A 328 37.76 -18.32 -2.85
C LEU A 328 37.90 -17.46 -4.11
N ARG A 329 36.97 -17.64 -5.06
CA ARG A 329 36.85 -16.81 -6.27
C ARG A 329 35.50 -16.12 -6.27
N VAL A 330 35.47 -14.81 -6.06
CA VAL A 330 34.24 -14.01 -6.09
C VAL A 330 34.39 -12.93 -7.14
N ASP A 331 33.36 -12.75 -7.96
CA ASP A 331 33.28 -11.67 -8.94
C ASP A 331 33.58 -10.31 -8.28
N PRO A 332 34.60 -9.55 -8.75
CA PRO A 332 34.97 -8.26 -8.18
C PRO A 332 33.86 -7.20 -8.25
N GLU A 333 32.88 -7.34 -9.15
CA GLU A 333 31.78 -6.38 -9.29
C GLU A 333 30.70 -6.58 -8.22
N LEU A 334 30.59 -7.77 -7.63
CA LEU A 334 29.70 -8.02 -6.51
C LEU A 334 30.25 -7.28 -5.29
N GLY A 335 29.56 -6.25 -4.77
CA GLY A 335 29.98 -5.54 -3.55
C GLY A 335 30.45 -4.10 -3.72
N VAL A 336 30.67 -3.62 -4.95
CA VAL A 336 30.69 -2.16 -5.23
C VAL A 336 29.26 -1.61 -5.25
N PRO A 337 29.04 -0.31 -4.95
CA PRO A 337 27.68 0.27 -4.90
C PRO A 337 26.85 0.06 -6.17
N ALA A 338 27.48 0.03 -7.35
CA ALA A 338 26.82 -0.21 -8.63
C ALA A 338 26.53 -1.70 -8.93
N GLY A 339 27.12 -2.63 -8.17
CA GLY A 339 26.99 -4.07 -8.36
C GLY A 339 26.39 -4.81 -7.16
N ARG A 340 25.79 -4.09 -6.20
CA ARG A 340 25.04 -4.68 -5.07
C ARG A 340 23.83 -5.44 -5.59
N LEU A 341 23.65 -6.65 -5.07
CA LEU A 341 22.49 -7.48 -5.35
C LEU A 341 21.35 -7.12 -4.40
N ASP A 342 20.15 -7.62 -4.70
CA ASP A 342 19.05 -7.59 -3.74
C ASP A 342 19.50 -8.25 -2.41
N PRO A 343 19.24 -7.64 -1.24
CA PRO A 343 19.67 -8.18 0.04
C PRO A 343 19.20 -9.61 0.31
N ALA A 344 18.05 -10.03 -0.21
CA ALA A 344 17.59 -11.41 -0.08
C ALA A 344 18.46 -12.39 -0.88
N LEU A 345 18.97 -11.95 -2.03
CA LEU A 345 19.87 -12.74 -2.88
C LEU A 345 21.26 -12.87 -2.27
N GLU A 346 21.82 -11.77 -1.74
CA GLU A 346 23.10 -11.77 -1.02
C GLU A 346 23.04 -12.71 0.20
N ASN A 347 21.93 -12.63 0.95
CA ASN A 347 21.69 -13.53 2.07
C ASN A 347 21.66 -14.99 1.63
N THR A 348 20.86 -15.30 0.60
CA THR A 348 20.72 -16.67 0.11
C THR A 348 22.07 -17.24 -0.35
N ALA A 349 22.85 -16.48 -1.12
CA ALA A 349 24.18 -16.88 -1.56
C ALA A 349 25.13 -17.13 -0.37
N TYR A 350 25.17 -16.21 0.60
CA TYR A 350 25.97 -16.37 1.81
C TYR A 350 25.59 -17.64 2.60
N PHE A 351 24.29 -17.91 2.76
CA PHE A 351 23.81 -19.10 3.47
C PHE A 351 24.20 -20.39 2.79
N VAL A 352 24.10 -20.46 1.46
CA VAL A 352 24.51 -21.63 0.68
C VAL A 352 25.97 -21.95 0.94
N VAL A 353 26.86 -20.95 0.86
CA VAL A 353 28.30 -21.16 1.12
C VAL A 353 28.57 -21.55 2.57
N ALA A 354 27.93 -20.88 3.54
CA ALA A 354 28.12 -21.17 4.97
C ALA A 354 27.70 -22.58 5.38
N GLU A 355 26.57 -23.07 4.84
CA GLU A 355 26.12 -24.42 5.11
C GLU A 355 26.97 -25.46 4.36
N ALA A 356 27.33 -25.19 3.11
CA ALA A 356 28.21 -26.06 2.33
C ALA A 356 29.57 -26.25 3.03
N LEU A 357 30.24 -25.17 3.46
CA LEU A 357 31.49 -25.25 4.21
C LEU A 357 31.34 -25.95 5.57
N THR A 358 30.17 -25.85 6.21
CA THR A 358 29.88 -26.61 7.42
C THR A 358 29.80 -28.11 7.13
N ASN A 359 29.18 -28.49 6.01
CA ASN A 359 29.13 -29.89 5.57
C ASN A 359 30.51 -30.44 5.23
N VAL A 360 31.34 -29.64 4.54
CA VAL A 360 32.76 -29.98 4.28
C VAL A 360 33.46 -30.29 5.60
N ALA A 361 33.38 -29.38 6.59
CA ALA A 361 34.04 -29.55 7.87
C ALA A 361 33.56 -30.78 8.68
N LYS A 362 32.29 -31.16 8.56
CA LYS A 362 31.70 -32.25 9.36
C LYS A 362 31.77 -33.61 8.68
N HIS A 363 31.75 -33.67 7.35
CA HIS A 363 31.41 -34.89 6.62
C HIS A 363 32.43 -35.28 5.55
N SER A 364 33.14 -34.33 4.94
CA SER A 364 33.93 -34.63 3.73
C SER A 364 35.25 -35.36 3.99
N ARG A 365 35.95 -35.08 5.11
CA ARG A 365 37.39 -35.42 5.26
C ARG A 365 38.25 -34.92 4.07
N ALA A 366 37.82 -33.84 3.41
CA ALA A 366 38.53 -33.16 2.33
C ALA A 366 39.87 -32.58 2.81
N THR A 367 40.80 -32.43 1.88
CA THR A 367 42.06 -31.70 2.06
C THR A 367 42.02 -30.30 1.44
N GLU A 368 41.12 -30.05 0.49
CA GLU A 368 40.95 -28.75 -0.16
C GLU A 368 39.47 -28.49 -0.49
N CYS A 369 39.09 -27.21 -0.50
CA CYS A 369 37.76 -26.77 -0.89
C CYS A 369 37.84 -25.54 -1.81
N GLN A 370 36.99 -25.50 -2.83
CA GLN A 370 36.88 -24.39 -3.76
C GLN A 370 35.51 -23.77 -3.65
N VAL A 371 35.46 -22.43 -3.59
CA VAL A 371 34.23 -21.65 -3.56
C VAL A 371 34.26 -20.65 -4.69
N SER A 372 33.29 -20.69 -5.59
CA SER A 372 33.11 -19.67 -6.62
C SER A 372 31.75 -18.97 -6.52
N VAL A 373 31.75 -17.66 -6.75
CA VAL A 373 30.54 -16.85 -6.88
C VAL A 373 30.68 -15.94 -8.09
N GLU A 374 29.92 -16.23 -9.14
CA GLU A 374 30.04 -15.59 -10.44
C GLU A 374 28.70 -14.97 -10.86
N ARG A 375 28.75 -13.73 -11.33
CA ARG A 375 27.61 -13.03 -11.90
C ARG A 375 27.61 -13.21 -13.42
N SER A 376 26.45 -13.58 -13.98
CA SER A 376 26.17 -13.55 -15.41
C SER A 376 24.98 -12.62 -15.68
N ASP A 377 24.68 -12.26 -16.93
CA ASP A 377 23.64 -11.27 -17.28
C ASP A 377 22.28 -11.49 -16.62
N ARG A 378 21.91 -12.74 -16.28
CA ARG A 378 20.59 -13.07 -15.69
C ARG A 378 20.64 -13.99 -14.48
N ARG A 379 21.82 -14.41 -14.04
CA ARG A 379 21.97 -15.39 -12.96
C ARG A 379 23.23 -15.16 -12.13
N LEU A 380 23.11 -15.38 -10.82
CA LEU A 380 24.21 -15.55 -9.90
C LEU A 380 24.45 -17.05 -9.67
N THR A 381 25.65 -17.51 -10.00
CA THR A 381 26.05 -18.91 -9.75
C THR A 381 26.90 -18.94 -8.49
N VAL A 382 26.52 -19.77 -7.52
CA VAL A 382 27.33 -20.09 -6.33
C VAL A 382 27.74 -21.55 -6.42
N SER A 383 29.03 -21.85 -6.41
CA SER A 383 29.54 -23.23 -6.38
C SER A 383 30.46 -23.46 -5.18
N VAL A 384 30.31 -24.61 -4.54
CA VAL A 384 31.19 -25.07 -3.46
C VAL A 384 31.57 -26.52 -3.74
N GLY A 385 32.85 -26.77 -3.99
CA GLY A 385 33.40 -28.10 -4.26
C GLY A 385 34.43 -28.50 -3.20
N ASP A 386 34.49 -29.79 -2.87
CA ASP A 386 35.52 -30.38 -2.01
C ASP A 386 36.04 -31.71 -2.57
N ASP A 387 37.30 -32.03 -2.26
CA ASP A 387 37.99 -33.25 -2.70
C ASP A 387 37.80 -34.44 -1.73
N GLY A 388 36.82 -34.35 -0.84
CA GLY A 388 36.58 -35.34 0.21
C GLY A 388 35.76 -36.55 -0.22
N GLN A 389 35.44 -37.39 0.76
CA GLN A 389 34.58 -38.56 0.61
C GLN A 389 33.14 -38.09 0.39
N GLY A 390 32.63 -38.28 -0.82
CA GLY A 390 31.26 -37.95 -1.20
C GLY A 390 30.19 -38.82 -0.54
N GLY A 391 28.97 -38.80 -1.08
CA GLY A 391 27.79 -39.45 -0.48
C GLY A 391 26.80 -38.47 0.17
N ALA A 392 26.90 -37.18 -0.14
CA ALA A 392 25.94 -36.17 0.28
C ALA A 392 24.59 -36.36 -0.43
N HIS A 393 23.50 -36.47 0.33
CA HIS A 393 22.16 -36.59 -0.21
C HIS A 393 21.19 -35.61 0.47
N VAL A 394 20.46 -34.85 -0.35
CA VAL A 394 19.48 -33.84 0.09
C VAL A 394 18.39 -34.44 1.00
N ALA A 395 17.99 -35.70 0.77
CA ALA A 395 16.92 -36.35 1.52
C ALA A 395 17.32 -36.88 2.91
N LYS A 396 18.63 -37.00 3.22
CA LYS A 396 19.10 -37.61 4.48
C LYS A 396 19.60 -36.61 5.53
N GLY A 397 19.80 -35.33 5.18
CA GLY A 397 20.38 -34.32 6.06
C GLY A 397 19.53 -33.05 6.16
N HIS A 398 19.34 -32.53 7.39
CA HIS A 398 18.57 -31.30 7.64
C HIS A 398 19.21 -30.05 7.02
N GLY A 399 20.55 -30.02 6.86
CA GLY A 399 21.27 -28.88 6.28
C GLY A 399 21.03 -28.70 4.78
N LEU A 400 21.19 -29.77 3.99
CA LEU A 400 21.00 -29.73 2.52
C LEU A 400 19.55 -29.48 2.10
N ALA A 401 18.58 -30.02 2.84
CA ALA A 401 17.17 -29.71 2.64
C ALA A 401 16.88 -28.22 2.92
N GLY A 402 17.45 -27.67 4.00
CA GLY A 402 17.29 -26.26 4.37
C GLY A 402 17.84 -25.27 3.33
N ILE A 403 19.00 -25.56 2.71
CA ILE A 403 19.51 -24.72 1.61
C ILE A 403 18.67 -24.87 0.35
N ALA A 404 18.17 -26.07 0.03
CA ALA A 404 17.32 -26.30 -1.14
C ALA A 404 16.01 -25.50 -1.05
N ASP A 405 15.38 -25.46 0.12
CA ASP A 405 14.16 -24.70 0.36
C ASP A 405 14.40 -23.18 0.27
N ARG A 406 15.53 -22.70 0.79
CA ARG A 406 15.91 -21.27 0.68
C ARG A 406 16.21 -20.85 -0.75
N VAL A 407 16.97 -21.66 -1.50
CA VAL A 407 17.28 -21.39 -2.91
C VAL A 407 15.98 -21.38 -3.75
N ARG A 408 15.08 -22.33 -3.50
CA ARG A 408 13.77 -22.37 -4.17
C ARG A 408 12.89 -21.16 -3.82
N ALA A 409 12.91 -20.71 -2.57
CA ALA A 409 12.18 -19.50 -2.15
C ALA A 409 12.70 -18.23 -2.83
N ALA A 410 14.00 -18.18 -3.17
CA ALA A 410 14.61 -17.13 -3.96
C ALA A 410 14.42 -17.31 -5.49
N GLY A 411 13.66 -18.32 -5.93
CA GLY A 411 13.40 -18.62 -7.33
C GLY A 411 14.57 -19.30 -8.06
N GLY A 412 15.57 -19.80 -7.34
CA GLY A 412 16.72 -20.50 -7.89
C GLY A 412 16.62 -22.02 -7.86
N GLU A 413 17.68 -22.67 -8.36
CA GLU A 413 17.83 -24.11 -8.41
C GLU A 413 19.11 -24.56 -7.69
N LEU A 414 19.02 -25.65 -6.93
CA LEU A 414 20.15 -26.24 -6.22
C LEU A 414 20.46 -27.62 -6.79
N THR A 415 21.69 -27.82 -7.24
CA THR A 415 22.24 -29.09 -7.71
C THR A 415 23.30 -29.58 -6.73
N VAL A 416 23.26 -30.87 -6.40
CA VAL A 416 24.27 -31.53 -5.54
C VAL A 416 24.78 -32.77 -6.26
N VAL A 417 26.07 -32.81 -6.55
CA VAL A 417 26.77 -33.94 -7.16
C VAL A 417 27.75 -34.50 -6.14
N SER A 418 27.51 -35.72 -5.65
CA SER A 418 28.34 -36.31 -4.60
C SER A 418 28.38 -37.84 -4.75
N PRO A 419 29.10 -38.39 -5.74
CA PRO A 419 29.27 -39.83 -5.89
C PRO A 419 29.87 -40.48 -4.63
N PRO A 420 29.52 -41.75 -4.32
CA PRO A 420 30.16 -42.49 -3.23
C PRO A 420 31.68 -42.53 -3.43
N GLY A 421 32.44 -41.99 -2.48
CA GLY A 421 33.90 -41.91 -2.56
C GLY A 421 34.46 -40.56 -3.03
N GLY A 422 33.62 -39.62 -3.47
CA GLY A 422 34.01 -38.23 -3.78
C GLY A 422 34.31 -37.95 -5.26
N PRO A 423 34.48 -36.65 -5.63
CA PRO A 423 34.33 -35.43 -4.82
C PRO A 423 32.88 -35.03 -4.54
N THR A 424 32.64 -33.95 -3.78
CA THR A 424 31.31 -33.33 -3.61
C THR A 424 31.29 -31.94 -4.20
N GLU A 425 30.24 -31.63 -4.97
CA GLU A 425 29.96 -30.31 -5.51
C GLU A 425 28.51 -29.90 -5.20
N ILE A 426 28.36 -28.70 -4.64
CA ILE A 426 27.07 -28.04 -4.39
C ILE A 426 27.03 -26.78 -5.25
N ARG A 427 26.04 -26.70 -6.13
CA ARG A 427 25.84 -25.57 -7.04
C ARG A 427 24.44 -24.97 -6.85
N ALA A 428 24.35 -23.66 -6.63
CA ALA A 428 23.11 -22.92 -6.59
C ALA A 428 23.08 -21.86 -7.70
N ASP A 429 22.06 -21.92 -8.55
CA ASP A 429 21.82 -20.96 -9.62
C ASP A 429 20.64 -20.06 -9.22
N LEU A 430 20.90 -18.77 -8.98
CA LEU A 430 19.93 -17.80 -8.48
C LEU A 430 19.60 -16.76 -9.56
N PRO A 431 18.32 -16.38 -9.77
CA PRO A 431 17.95 -15.35 -10.74
C PRO A 431 18.34 -13.94 -10.26
N LEU A 432 18.81 -13.09 -11.18
CA LEU A 432 19.12 -11.67 -10.94
C LEU A 432 17.96 -10.73 -11.28
#